data_AF-A0A2U3KF48-F1
#
_entry.id   AF-A0A2U3KF48-F1
#
_cell.length_a   1.000
_cell.length_b   1.000
_cell.length_c   1.000
_cell.angle_alpha   90.00
_cell.angle_beta   90.00
_cell.angle_gamma   90.00
#
_symmetry.space_group_name_H-M   'P 1'
#
loop_
_entity.id
_entity.type
_entity.pdbx_description
1 polymer ?
#
loop_
_entity_poly.entity_id
_entity_poly.type
_entity_poly.pdbx_seq_one_letter_code
_entity_poly.pdbx_strand_id
1 'polypeptide(L)' 'MTCCNELDRLMDRDLARHAQPYQLANGTIITEIDTEYFLVFGEERHQFAGINYCPFCGRVLSRQLWNQEKKK' A
#
# COMPACT_ATOMS: atom_id res chain seq x y z
N MET A 1 2.70 -4.39 -11.90
CA MET A 1 4.15 -4.48 -11.65
C MET A 1 4.42 -3.88 -10.29
N THR A 2 4.73 -4.73 -9.31
CA THR A 2 5.22 -4.34 -8.00
C THR A 2 6.68 -3.88 -8.13
N CYS A 3 7.17 -3.12 -7.14
CA CYS A 3 8.49 -2.50 -7.23
C CYS A 3 9.68 -3.44 -6.93
N CYS A 4 9.43 -4.61 -6.31
CA CYS A 4 10.41 -5.65 -5.96
C CYS A 4 9.68 -6.96 -5.64
N ASN A 5 10.44 -8.06 -5.60
CA ASN A 5 9.92 -9.41 -5.36
C ASN A 5 9.34 -9.59 -3.95
N GLU A 6 9.90 -8.93 -2.95
CA GLU A 6 9.42 -9.03 -1.57
C GLU A 6 8.01 -8.46 -1.42
N LEU A 7 7.74 -7.32 -2.06
CA LEU A 7 6.40 -6.74 -2.06
C LEU A 7 5.43 -7.60 -2.87
N ASP A 8 5.87 -8.15 -4.00
CA ASP A 8 5.07 -9.08 -4.82
C ASP A 8 4.60 -10.29 -4.00
N ARG A 9 5.51 -10.90 -3.24
CA ARG A 9 5.20 -12.02 -2.34
C ARG A 9 4.18 -11.65 -1.25
N LEU A 10 4.15 -10.41 -0.77
CA LEU A 10 3.12 -9.98 0.17
C LEU A 10 1.76 -9.83 -0.51
N MET A 11 1.73 -9.31 -1.73
CA MET A 11 0.50 -9.18 -2.53
C MET A 11 -0.10 -10.55 -2.82
N ASP A 12 0.74 -11.53 -3.21
CA ASP A 12 0.32 -12.91 -3.48
C ASP A 12 -0.25 -13.63 -2.25
N ARG A 13 0.10 -13.17 -1.04
CA ARG A 13 -0.33 -13.72 0.24
C ARG A 13 -1.45 -12.93 0.89
N ASP A 14 -2.03 -11.95 0.18
CA ASP A 14 -3.02 -11.02 0.73
C ASP A 14 -2.53 -10.21 1.95
N LEU A 15 -1.20 -10.09 2.14
CA LEU A 15 -0.56 -9.31 3.21
C LEU A 15 -0.28 -7.86 2.78
N ALA A 16 -0.43 -7.56 1.49
CA ALA A 16 -0.43 -6.23 0.94
C ALA A 16 -1.54 -6.11 -0.11
N ARG A 17 -2.08 -4.91 -0.31
CA ARG A 17 -3.08 -4.63 -1.35
C ARG A 17 -2.77 -3.34 -2.10
N HIS A 18 -3.01 -3.39 -3.41
CA HIS A 18 -3.09 -2.23 -4.29
C HIS A 18 -4.56 -1.98 -4.62
N ALA A 19 -5.19 -1.01 -3.98
CA ALA A 19 -6.60 -0.73 -4.09
C ALA A 19 -6.91 0.72 -3.71
N GLN A 20 -7.98 1.28 -4.25
CA GLN A 20 -8.52 2.56 -3.78
C GLN A 20 -9.14 2.38 -2.39
N PRO A 21 -9.10 3.41 -1.51
CA PRO A 21 -9.66 3.32 -0.15
C PRO A 21 -11.10 2.79 -0.09
N TYR A 22 -11.96 3.20 -1.02
CA TYR A 22 -13.37 2.76 -1.07
C TYR A 22 -13.54 1.27 -1.42
N GLN A 23 -12.51 0.62 -1.96
CA GLN A 23 -12.52 -0.82 -2.27
C GLN A 23 -12.11 -1.67 -1.05
N LEU A 24 -11.61 -1.06 0.02
CA LEU A 24 -11.20 -1.72 1.27
C LEU A 24 -12.36 -1.80 2.29
N ALA A 25 -13.57 -2.11 1.80
CA ALA A 25 -14.79 -2.11 2.60
C ALA A 25 -14.86 -3.21 3.68
N ASN A 26 -14.00 -4.23 3.60
CA ASN A 26 -13.94 -5.35 4.53
C ASN A 26 -13.02 -5.11 5.73
N GLY A 27 -12.69 -3.85 6.04
CA GLY A 27 -11.76 -3.54 7.12
C GLY A 27 -11.74 -2.07 7.50
N THR A 28 -10.64 -1.65 8.12
CA THR A 28 -10.46 -0.27 8.58
C THR A 28 -9.08 0.23 8.19
N ILE A 29 -9.03 1.36 7.50
CA ILE A 29 -7.78 2.07 7.23
C ILE A 29 -7.37 2.78 8.52
N ILE A 30 -6.17 2.48 9.02
CA ILE A 30 -5.67 2.97 10.32
C ILE A 30 -4.65 4.11 10.19
N THR A 31 -4.47 4.63 8.97
CA THR A 31 -3.52 5.70 8.64
C THR A 31 -4.18 6.75 7.74
N GLU A 32 -3.75 8.00 7.81
CA GLU A 32 -4.25 9.10 6.96
C GLU A 32 -3.40 9.31 5.69
N ILE A 33 -2.74 8.27 5.21
CA ILE A 33 -1.84 8.35 4.05
C ILE A 33 -2.66 8.25 2.75
N ASP A 34 -2.56 9.26 1.89
CA ASP A 34 -3.15 9.27 0.55
C ASP A 34 -2.33 8.39 -0.40
N THR A 35 -2.75 7.14 -0.52
CA THR A 35 -2.06 6.11 -1.31
C THR A 35 -3.05 5.08 -1.83
N GLU A 36 -2.58 4.29 -2.78
CA GLU A 36 -3.27 3.10 -3.28
C GLU A 36 -2.64 1.81 -2.74
N TYR A 37 -1.56 1.88 -1.96
CA TYR A 37 -0.83 0.72 -1.45
C TYR A 37 -0.99 0.58 0.06
N PHE A 38 -1.43 -0.59 0.51
CA PHE A 38 -1.73 -0.87 1.91
C PHE A 38 -1.09 -2.18 2.37
N LEU A 39 -0.57 -2.20 3.59
CA LEU A 39 -0.28 -3.44 4.32
C LEU A 39 -1.54 -3.92 5.05
N VAL A 40 -1.76 -5.23 5.06
CA VAL A 40 -2.94 -5.87 5.63
C VAL A 40 -2.58 -6.55 6.95
N PHE A 41 -3.36 -6.30 7.99
CA PHE A 41 -3.19 -6.91 9.32
C PHE A 41 -4.53 -7.45 9.85
N GLY A 42 -4.47 -8.41 10.78
CA GLY A 42 -5.65 -8.97 11.46
C GLY A 42 -6.42 -9.96 10.59
N GLU A 43 -6.74 -11.14 11.15
CA GLU A 43 -7.35 -12.24 10.39
C GLU A 43 -8.88 -12.12 10.30
N GLU A 44 -9.56 -11.71 11.37
CA GLU A 44 -11.03 -11.62 11.40
C GLU A 44 -11.56 -10.29 10.84
N ARG A 45 -10.87 -9.19 11.13
CA ARG A 45 -11.20 -7.84 10.65
C ARG A 45 -9.93 -7.17 10.18
N HIS A 46 -9.81 -7.02 8.87
CA HIS A 46 -8.62 -6.43 8.28
C HIS A 46 -8.41 -5.00 8.75
N GLN A 47 -7.17 -4.69 9.10
CA GLN A 47 -6.66 -3.34 9.28
C GLN A 47 -5.69 -3.04 8.14
N PHE A 48 -5.79 -1.84 7.58
CA PHE A 48 -5.00 -1.42 6.43
C PHE A 48 -4.12 -0.24 6.81
N ALA A 49 -2.80 -0.39 6.72
CA ALA A 49 -1.86 0.72 6.87
C ALA A 49 -1.34 1.15 5.50
N GLY A 50 -1.60 2.39 5.11
CA GLY A 50 -1.13 2.95 3.85
C GLY A 50 0.39 3.08 3.83
N ILE A 51 1.01 2.82 2.68
CA ILE A 51 2.45 3.01 2.45
C ILE A 51 2.70 3.87 1.21
N ASN A 52 3.70 4.73 1.33
CA ASN A 52 4.15 5.65 0.28
C ASN A 52 5.40 5.15 -0.44
N TYR A 53 6.23 4.42 0.29
CA TYR A 53 7.46 3.80 -0.18
C TYR A 53 7.39 2.31 0.10
N CYS A 54 8.04 1.52 -0.73
CA CYS A 54 8.21 0.10 -0.47
C CYS A 54 9.12 -0.10 0.75
N PRO A 55 8.71 -0.87 1.78
CA PRO A 55 9.54 -1.14 2.95
C PRO A 55 10.76 -2.02 2.64
N PHE A 56 10.84 -2.63 1.46
CA PHE A 56 11.91 -3.55 1.08
C PHE A 56 12.96 -2.93 0.17
N CYS A 57 12.55 -2.16 -0.84
CA CYS A 57 13.47 -1.58 -1.82
C CYS A 57 13.50 -0.03 -1.83
N GLY A 58 12.71 0.62 -0.98
CA GLY A 58 12.67 2.08 -0.84
C GLY A 58 12.07 2.84 -2.02
N ARG A 59 11.61 2.18 -3.09
CA ARG A 59 11.00 2.84 -4.24
C ARG A 59 9.65 3.47 -3.86
N VAL A 60 9.38 4.64 -4.43
CA VAL A 60 8.08 5.32 -4.33
C VAL A 60 7.00 4.45 -4.99
N LEU A 61 5.88 4.27 -4.27
CA LEU A 61 4.71 3.50 -4.73
C LEU A 61 3.53 4.40 -5.08
N SER A 62 3.34 5.49 -4.33
CA SER A 62 2.23 6.43 -4.54
C SER A 62 2.46 7.28 -5.80
N ARG A 63 1.49 7.25 -6.73
CA ARG A 63 1.46 8.13 -7.92
C ARG A 63 1.46 9.61 -7.54
N GLN A 64 0.84 9.96 -6.43
CA GLN A 64 0.76 11.35 -5.96
C GLN A 64 2.13 11.84 -5.50
N LEU A 65 2.87 11.03 -4.75
CA LEU A 65 4.25 11.33 -4.36
C LEU A 65 5.19 11.41 -5.55
N TRP A 66 5.08 10.48 -6.50
CA TRP A 66 5.84 10.54 -7.75
C TRP A 66 5.61 11.85 -8.51
N ASN A 67 4.37 12.35 -8.53
CA ASN A 67 4.03 13.62 -9.15
C ASN A 67 4.52 14.84 -8.33
N GLN A 68 4.67 14.72 -7.01
CA GLN A 68 5.22 15.77 -6.15
C GLN A 68 6.75 15.83 -6.24
N GLU A 69 7.43 14.68 -6.29
CA GLU A 69 8.90 14.61 -6.44
C GLU A 69 9.36 15.19 -7.78
N LYS A 70 8.61 14.97 -8.86
CA LYS A 70 8.91 15.54 -10.19
C LYS A 70 8.73 17.06 -10.30
N LYS A 71 8.07 17.70 -9.33
CA LYS A 71 7.85 19.15 -9.31
C LYS A 71 8.93 19.90 -8.50
N LYS A 72 9.82 19.18 -7.83
CA LYS A 72 11.06 19.75 -7.27
C LYS A 72 12.15 19.77 -8.34
#